data_AF-A0A562N3D5-F1
#
_entry.id   AF-A0A562N3D5-F1
#
_cell.length_a   1.000
_cell.length_b   1.000
_cell.length_c   1.000
_cell.angle_alpha   90.00
_cell.angle_beta   90.00
_cell.angle_gamma   90.00
#
_symmetry.space_group_name_H-M   'P 1'
#
loop_
_entity.id
_entity.type
_entity.pdbx_description
1 polymer ?
#
loop_
_entity_poly.entity_id
_entity_poly.type
_entity_poly.pdbx_seq_one_letter_code
_entity_poly.pdbx_strand_id
1 'polypeptide(L)'
;MHGGAPRGAHEYHIIIAVFEAATGARIENAKVTATVSGLGHVGQNSLKLEPMAIAGTVTYGGFVTLPGSDRYDILVDIIGPGRPAPARVRFTYQH
;
A
#
# COMPACT_ATOMS: atom_id res chain seq x y z
N MET A 1 -6.58 12.81 3.73
CA MET A 1 -6.67 11.69 4.68
C MET A 1 -8.05 11.07 4.52
N HIS A 2 -8.13 9.79 4.16
CA HIS A 2 -9.30 9.05 3.62
C HIS A 2 -10.59 9.09 4.46
N GLY A 3 -11.20 10.25 4.70
CA GLY A 3 -12.37 10.39 5.59
C GLY A 3 -12.05 10.30 7.08
N GLY A 4 -10.79 10.01 7.46
CA GLY A 4 -10.33 9.91 8.86
C GLY A 4 -9.70 8.55 9.16
N ALA A 5 -9.10 8.41 10.34
CA ALA A 5 -8.68 7.10 10.82
C ALA A 5 -9.92 6.28 11.20
N PRO A 6 -10.00 5.01 10.78
CA PRO A 6 -11.08 4.15 11.21
C PRO A 6 -10.92 3.83 12.72
N ARG A 7 -12.01 3.35 13.36
CA ARG A 7 -12.14 3.25 14.83
C ARG A 7 -12.10 1.81 15.36
N GLY A 8 -11.90 0.83 14.48
CA GLY A 8 -11.86 -0.59 14.79
C GLY A 8 -10.49 -1.06 15.32
N ALA A 9 -10.49 -2.22 15.99
CA ALA A 9 -9.26 -2.91 16.32
C ALA A 9 -8.62 -3.50 15.05
N HIS A 10 -7.29 -3.64 15.05
CA HIS A 10 -6.52 -4.24 13.96
C HIS A 10 -6.59 -3.48 12.62
N GLU A 11 -6.88 -2.18 12.65
CA GLU A 11 -6.89 -1.34 11.45
C GLU A 11 -5.53 -0.66 11.27
N TYR A 12 -4.90 -0.95 10.15
CA TYR A 12 -3.58 -0.46 9.79
C TYR A 12 -3.66 0.47 8.59
N HIS A 13 -2.80 1.48 8.58
CA HIS A 13 -2.64 2.37 7.43
C HIS A 13 -1.40 1.97 6.65
N ILE A 14 -1.58 1.42 5.44
CA ILE A 14 -0.47 1.22 4.51
C ILE A 14 -0.17 2.58 3.86
N ILE A 15 1.07 3.03 3.96
CA ILE A 15 1.55 4.27 3.35
C ILE A 15 2.74 3.94 2.46
N ILE A 16 2.67 4.31 1.18
CA ILE A 16 3.70 4.03 0.18
C ILE A 16 4.15 5.31 -0.49
N ALA A 17 5.46 5.55 -0.49
CA ALA A 17 6.10 6.57 -1.31
C ALA A 17 6.82 5.88 -2.48
N VAL A 18 6.59 6.36 -3.70
CA VAL A 18 7.22 5.81 -4.90
C VAL A 18 8.25 6.79 -5.42
N PHE A 19 9.44 6.28 -5.73
CA PHE A 19 10.54 7.07 -6.27
C PHE A 19 11.08 6.41 -7.54
N GLU A 20 11.51 7.23 -8.49
CA GLU A 20 12.28 6.80 -9.64
C GLU A 20 13.70 6.46 -9.16
N ALA A 21 14.18 5.27 -9.52
CA ALA A 21 15.39 4.70 -8.92
C ALA A 21 16.68 5.42 -9.37
N ALA A 22 16.75 5.93 -10.60
CA ALA A 22 17.96 6.57 -11.12
C ALA A 22 18.15 8.00 -10.59
N THR A 23 17.06 8.73 -10.38
CA THR A 23 17.05 10.16 -10.05
C THR A 23 16.64 10.44 -8.61
N GLY A 24 15.99 9.49 -7.93
CA GLY A 24 15.37 9.72 -6.63
C GLY A 24 14.15 10.63 -6.69
N ALA A 25 13.67 11.02 -7.88
CA ALA A 25 12.50 11.85 -8.04
C ALA A 25 11.24 11.12 -7.56
N ARG A 26 10.38 11.81 -6.81
CA ARG A 26 9.10 11.23 -6.37
C ARG A 26 8.16 11.06 -7.56
N ILE A 27 7.53 9.89 -7.65
CA ILE A 27 6.51 9.60 -8.67
C ILE A 27 5.14 9.84 -8.04
N GLU A 28 4.48 10.93 -8.45
CA GLU A 28 3.24 11.41 -7.84
C GLU A 28 1.97 10.98 -8.59
N ASN A 29 2.12 10.38 -9.77
CA ASN A 29 1.02 9.94 -10.64
C ASN A 29 1.05 8.42 -10.95
N ALA A 30 1.55 7.61 -10.02
CA ALA A 30 1.49 6.15 -10.10
C ALA A 30 0.09 5.61 -9.73
N LYS A 31 -0.25 4.45 -10.31
CA LYS A 31 -1.30 3.58 -9.78
C LYS A 31 -0.64 2.57 -8.86
N VAL A 32 -1.11 2.52 -7.61
CA VAL A 32 -0.55 1.61 -6.60
C VAL A 32 -1.66 0.73 -6.05
N THR A 33 -1.42 -0.58 -6.06
CA THR A 33 -2.33 -1.59 -5.51
C THR A 33 -1.57 -2.42 -4.50
N ALA A 34 -2.14 -2.60 -3.31
CA ALA A 34 -1.63 -3.52 -2.31
C ALA A 34 -2.54 -4.75 -2.23
N THR A 35 -1.95 -5.94 -2.24
CA THR A 35 -2.64 -7.21 -2.01
C THR A 35 -2.09 -7.83 -0.74
N VAL A 36 -2.96 -8.02 0.24
CA VAL A 36 -2.59 -8.59 1.55
C VAL A 36 -3.09 -10.03 1.64
N SER A 37 -2.23 -10.93 2.11
CA SER A 37 -2.52 -12.35 2.37
C SER A 37 -1.87 -12.82 3.67
N GLY A 38 -2.48 -13.79 4.35
CA GLY A 38 -2.00 -14.41 5.59
C GLY A 38 -2.69 -15.76 5.84
N LEU A 39 -2.16 -16.60 6.72
CA LEU A 39 -2.69 -17.95 6.97
C LEU A 39 -4.10 -17.92 7.59
N GLY A 40 -4.37 -16.95 8.46
CA GLY A 40 -5.70 -16.68 9.05
C GLY A 40 -6.59 -15.78 8.18
N HIS A 41 -6.09 -15.28 7.06
CA HIS A 41 -6.83 -14.42 6.14
C HIS A 41 -7.46 -15.23 5.02
N VAL A 42 -8.75 -15.56 5.18
CA VAL A 42 -9.53 -16.21 4.14
C VAL A 42 -9.80 -15.19 3.02
N GLY A 43 -8.90 -15.16 2.03
CA GLY A 43 -9.00 -14.32 0.84
C GLY A 43 -7.78 -13.42 0.60
N GLN A 44 -7.52 -13.09 -0.66
CA GLN A 44 -6.59 -12.03 -1.05
C GLN A 44 -7.35 -10.70 -1.03
N ASN A 45 -7.02 -9.83 -0.09
CA ASN A 45 -7.61 -8.49 -0.05
C ASN A 45 -6.74 -7.55 -0.88
N SER A 46 -7.18 -7.30 -2.11
CA SER A 46 -6.56 -6.31 -2.99
C SER A 46 -7.24 -4.95 -2.81
N LEU A 47 -6.45 -3.93 -2.55
CA LEU A 47 -6.92 -2.57 -2.36
C LEU A 47 -6.08 -1.58 -3.18
N LYS A 48 -6.76 -0.68 -3.88
CA LYS A 48 -6.12 0.44 -4.56
C LYS A 48 -5.75 1.47 -3.50
N LEU A 49 -4.49 1.88 -3.46
CA LEU A 49 -4.04 2.97 -2.60
C LEU A 49 -4.34 4.30 -3.28
N GLU A 50 -4.96 5.23 -2.56
CA GLU A 50 -5.28 6.55 -3.08
C GLU A 50 -4.17 7.55 -2.78
N PRO A 51 -3.93 8.53 -3.66
CA PRO A 51 -2.97 9.58 -3.39
C PRO A 51 -3.39 10.42 -2.18
N MET A 52 -2.43 10.73 -1.33
CA MET A 52 -2.53 11.60 -0.17
C MET A 52 -1.32 12.52 -0.09
N ALA A 53 -1.54 13.76 0.37
CA ALA A 53 -0.45 14.66 0.70
C ALA A 53 0.02 14.44 2.15
N ILE A 54 1.31 14.12 2.33
CA ILE A 54 1.99 14.13 3.62
C ILE A 54 3.20 15.06 3.48
N ALA A 55 3.29 16.08 4.35
CA ALA A 55 4.34 17.10 4.34
C ALA A 55 4.56 17.74 2.94
N GLY A 56 3.47 18.00 2.20
CA GLY A 56 3.52 18.62 0.86
C GLY A 56 3.95 17.68 -0.27
N THR A 57 4.08 16.38 -0.03
CA THR A 57 4.47 15.39 -1.04
C THR A 57 3.42 14.29 -1.21
N VAL A 58 3.27 13.76 -2.43
CA VAL A 58 2.32 12.67 -2.68
C VAL A 58 2.83 11.34 -2.13
N THR A 59 1.98 10.69 -1.35
CA THR A 59 2.09 9.30 -0.89
C THR A 59 0.82 8.56 -1.26
N TYR A 60 0.84 7.24 -1.28
CA TYR A 60 -0.33 6.41 -1.58
C TYR A 60 -0.75 5.68 -0.32
N GLY A 61 -2.00 5.87 0.10
CA GLY A 61 -2.53 5.40 1.36
C GLY A 61 -3.76 4.50 1.18
N GLY A 62 -3.97 3.63 2.15
CA GLY A 62 -5.20 2.83 2.27
C GLY A 62 -5.24 2.08 3.59
N PHE A 63 -6.42 1.99 4.18
CA PHE A 63 -6.64 1.22 5.40
C PHE A 63 -6.90 -0.24 5.09
N VAL A 64 -6.34 -1.12 5.91
CA VAL A 64 -6.56 -2.57 5.87
C VAL A 64 -6.79 -3.09 7.28
N THR A 65 -7.65 -4.08 7.43
CA THR A 65 -7.80 -4.82 8.68
C THR A 65 -6.90 -6.04 8.64
N LEU A 66 -6.07 -6.23 9.67
CA LEU A 66 -5.16 -7.36 9.86
C LEU A 66 -5.55 -8.15 11.14
N PRO A 67 -6.66 -8.91 11.15
CA PRO A 67 -7.12 -9.68 12.31
C PRO A 67 -6.17 -10.78 12.77
N GLY A 68 -5.96 -10.81 14.09
CA GLY A 68 -5.23 -11.87 14.78
C GLY A 68 -3.71 -11.70 14.74
N SER A 69 -3.02 -12.42 15.61
CA SER A 69 -1.55 -12.49 15.61
C SER A 69 -1.09 -13.47 14.53
N ASP A 70 -0.75 -12.96 13.36
CA ASP A 70 -0.32 -13.75 12.20
C ASP A 70 0.78 -13.04 11.41
N ARG A 71 1.38 -13.79 10.49
CA ARG A 71 2.29 -13.27 9.47
C ARG A 71 1.51 -12.90 8.22
N TYR A 72 1.76 -11.68 7.77
CA TYR A 72 1.18 -11.07 6.59
C TYR A 72 2.21 -10.91 5.48
N ASP A 73 1.82 -11.30 4.28
CA ASP A 73 2.49 -10.93 3.04
C ASP A 73 1.74 -9.79 2.38
N ILE A 74 2.45 -8.71 2.06
CA ILE A 74 1.91 -7.52 1.40
C ILE A 74 2.61 -7.39 0.07
N LEU A 75 1.90 -7.68 -1.01
CA LEU A 75 2.36 -7.49 -2.37
C LEU A 75 1.93 -6.12 -2.88
N VAL A 76 2.87 -5.32 -3.37
CA VAL A 76 2.59 -4.00 -3.91
C VAL A 76 2.92 -4.00 -5.40
N ASP A 77 1.92 -3.72 -6.21
CA ASP A 77 2.06 -3.49 -7.65
C ASP A 77 2.00 -1.98 -7.94
N ILE A 78 3.03 -1.47 -8.63
CA ILE A 78 3.23 -0.05 -8.91
C ILE A 78 3.31 0.14 -10.41
N ILE A 79 2.36 0.87 -10.98
CA ILE A 79 2.35 1.24 -12.40
C ILE A 79 2.58 2.74 -12.51
N GLY A 80 3.80 3.11 -12.90
CA GLY A 80 4.16 4.49 -13.20
C GLY A 80 3.64 4.97 -14.57
N PRO A 81 3.65 6.28 -14.84
CA PRO A 81 3.22 6.84 -16.12
C PRO A 81 4.01 6.25 -17.29
N GLY A 82 3.32 5.84 -18.35
CA GLY A 82 3.93 5.27 -19.55
C GLY A 82 4.56 3.89 -19.38
N ARG A 83 4.41 3.23 -18.22
CA ARG A 83 4.93 1.87 -17.99
C ARG A 83 3.83 0.83 -18.21
N PRO A 84 4.03 -0.15 -19.11
CA PRO A 84 3.01 -1.17 -19.39
C PRO A 84 2.98 -2.30 -18.36
N ALA A 85 4.07 -2.54 -17.64
CA ALA A 85 4.19 -3.58 -16.62
C ALA A 85 4.38 -2.98 -15.22
N PRO A 86 3.77 -3.57 -14.18
CA PRO A 86 3.97 -3.12 -12.81
C PRO A 86 5.38 -3.46 -12.32
N ALA A 87 5.98 -2.55 -11.56
CA ALA A 87 7.04 -2.91 -10.62
C ALA A 87 6.38 -3.57 -9.40
N ARG A 88 6.91 -4.72 -8.99
CA ARG A 88 6.33 -5.54 -7.92
C ARG A 88 7.29 -5.65 -6.75
N VAL A 89 6.81 -5.34 -5.54
CA VAL A 89 7.58 -5.41 -4.30
C VAL A 89 6.79 -6.19 -3.27
N ARG A 90 7.45 -7.08 -2.53
CA ARG A 90 6.83 -7.85 -1.44
C ARG A 90 7.40 -7.41 -0.10
N PHE A 91 6.51 -7.21 0.85
CA PHE A 91 6.82 -6.97 2.25
C PHE A 91 6.22 -8.08 3.11
N THR A 92 6.83 -8.30 4.28
CA THR A 92 6.31 -9.19 5.31
C THR A 92 6.11 -8.41 6.59
N TYR A 93 4.96 -8.60 7.25
CA TYR A 93 4.64 -7.99 8.53
C TYR A 93 4.19 -9.06 9.53
N GLN A 94 4.63 -8.95 10.78
CA GLN A 94 4.21 -9.81 11.87
C GLN A 94 3.38 -8.96 12.83
N HIS A 95 2.10 -9.32 13.01
CA HIS A 95 1.23 -8.66 13.98
C HIS A 95 1.48 -9.19 15.39
#